data_AF-A0A9W7T5C5-F1
#
_entry.id   AF-A0A9W7T5C5-F1
#
_cell.length_a   1.000
_cell.length_b   1.000
_cell.length_c   1.000
_cell.angle_alpha   90.00
_cell.angle_beta   90.00
_cell.angle_gamma   90.00
#
_symmetry.space_group_name_H-M   'P 1'
#
loop_
_entity.id
_entity.type
_entity.pdbx_description
1 polymer ?
#
loop_
_entity_poly.entity_id
_entity_poly.type
_entity_poly.pdbx_seq_one_letter_code
_entity_poly.pdbx_strand_id
1 'polypeptide(L)'
;VLSPLGDTPQTSAAKKAKEIEAPTLQTAWQEAKQTIEGQKREIATLKEWVDVLKEERQFLQDRLKEEILEAKKTKKKKKSQPKKAKKKVKKLRVKTPDDSICRYNMVLEKIKKEHISKSEAYARLGVDRNTIVYQAPIAELAAANPDLFNKLRSTFKRKDSLKSSVVSFKVYK
;
A
#
# COMPACT_ATOMS: atom_id res chain seq x y z
N VAL A 1 -13.15 77.74 -63.61
CA VAL A 1 -11.85 77.75 -64.32
C VAL A 1 -10.82 77.17 -63.35
N LEU A 2 -10.57 75.86 -63.47
CA LEU A 2 -9.26 75.25 -63.76
C LEU A 2 -8.20 75.37 -62.62
N SER A 3 -7.97 74.28 -61.89
CA SER A 3 -6.78 73.99 -61.04
C SER A 3 -5.50 73.89 -61.91
N PRO A 4 -4.23 73.90 -61.41
CA PRO A 4 -3.64 72.81 -60.59
C PRO A 4 -2.38 73.19 -59.73
N LEU A 5 -1.61 72.16 -59.31
CA LEU A 5 -0.31 72.10 -58.57
C LEU A 5 -0.44 72.16 -57.03
N GLY A 6 -0.18 71.11 -56.25
CA GLY A 6 0.80 70.03 -56.42
C GLY A 6 2.16 70.51 -55.94
N ASP A 7 2.53 70.18 -54.69
CA ASP A 7 3.88 69.86 -54.21
C ASP A 7 3.88 69.63 -52.68
N THR A 8 4.06 68.37 -52.26
CA THR A 8 4.92 68.01 -51.12
C THR A 8 6.21 67.41 -51.72
N PRO A 9 7.35 67.17 -51.02
CA PRO A 9 7.61 67.23 -49.56
C PRO A 9 9.00 67.83 -49.17
N GLN A 10 9.22 68.16 -47.89
CA GLN A 10 10.57 68.06 -47.26
C GLN A 10 10.42 68.07 -45.72
N THR A 11 10.60 66.92 -45.08
CA THR A 11 11.78 66.58 -44.26
C THR A 11 11.89 67.46 -43.01
N SER A 12 11.54 66.98 -41.83
CA SER A 12 12.55 66.30 -41.01
C SER A 12 11.95 65.28 -40.06
N ALA A 13 12.44 64.05 -40.19
CA ALA A 13 12.31 62.97 -39.23
C ALA A 13 12.77 63.43 -37.83
N ALA A 14 11.82 63.64 -36.92
CA ALA A 14 12.10 63.65 -35.49
C ALA A 14 12.42 62.20 -35.09
N LYS A 15 13.70 61.83 -35.27
CA LYS A 15 14.31 60.68 -34.60
C LYS A 15 14.03 60.85 -33.10
N LYS A 16 13.09 60.08 -32.59
CA LYS A 16 13.00 59.77 -31.16
C LYS A 16 14.21 58.90 -30.86
N ALA A 17 15.37 59.55 -30.68
CA ALA A 17 16.54 58.92 -30.12
C ALA A 17 16.14 58.44 -28.73
N LYS A 18 15.88 57.13 -28.64
CA LYS A 18 15.90 56.41 -27.39
C LYS A 18 17.34 56.53 -26.93
N GLU A 19 17.60 57.51 -26.08
CA GLU A 19 18.85 57.67 -25.37
C GLU A 19 19.00 56.39 -24.54
N ILE A 20 19.70 55.42 -25.12
CA ILE A 20 20.27 54.32 -24.37
C ILE A 20 21.47 54.97 -23.69
N GLU A 21 21.21 55.69 -22.60
CA GLU A 21 22.28 56.15 -21.71
C GLU A 21 23.03 54.89 -21.28
N ALA A 22 24.23 54.70 -21.81
CA ALA A 22 25.12 53.65 -21.35
C ALA A 22 25.35 53.92 -19.85
N PRO A 23 25.05 52.96 -18.95
CA PRO A 23 25.25 53.15 -17.52
C PRO A 23 26.70 53.60 -17.30
N THR A 24 26.89 54.75 -16.65
CA THR A 24 28.22 55.18 -16.23
C THR A 24 28.83 54.08 -15.35
N LEU A 25 30.14 53.83 -15.48
CA LEU A 25 30.83 52.75 -14.76
C LEU A 25 30.56 52.78 -13.24
N GLN A 26 30.32 53.98 -12.70
CA GLN A 26 29.97 54.22 -11.31
C GLN A 26 28.57 53.68 -10.94
N THR A 27 27.57 53.87 -11.79
CA THR A 27 26.20 53.36 -11.59
C THR A 27 26.19 51.83 -11.68
N ALA A 28 26.85 51.26 -12.68
CA ALA A 28 26.98 49.81 -12.82
C ALA A 28 27.68 49.16 -11.61
N TRP A 29 28.69 49.84 -11.04
CA TRP A 29 29.38 49.38 -9.84
C TRP A 29 28.49 49.42 -8.59
N GLN A 30 27.66 50.45 -8.42
CA GLN A 30 26.72 50.52 -7.30
C GLN A 30 25.60 49.49 -7.41
N GLU A 31 25.07 49.26 -8.61
CA GLU A 31 24.07 48.22 -8.88
C GLU A 31 24.64 46.82 -8.61
N ALA A 32 25.88 46.55 -9.04
CA ALA A 32 26.57 45.30 -8.74
C ALA A 32 26.74 45.09 -7.23
N LYS A 33 27.06 46.16 -6.48
CA LYS A 33 27.19 46.10 -5.02
C LYS A 33 25.85 45.74 -4.34
N GLN A 34 24.75 46.38 -4.75
CA GLN A 34 23.42 46.07 -4.22
C GLN A 34 23.00 44.63 -4.56
N THR A 35 23.32 44.16 -5.77
CA THR A 35 23.06 42.78 -6.20
C THR A 35 23.82 41.77 -5.35
N ILE A 36 25.10 42.02 -5.08
CA ILE A 36 25.93 41.18 -4.22
C ILE A 36 25.39 41.14 -2.79
N GLU A 37 24.94 42.27 -2.26
CA GLU A 37 24.33 42.32 -0.92
C GLU A 37 23.00 41.55 -0.86
N GLY A 38 22.17 41.64 -1.90
CA GLY A 38 20.95 40.83 -2.02
C GLY A 38 21.26 39.34 -2.03
N GLN A 39 22.20 38.91 -2.88
CA GLN A 39 22.63 37.51 -2.96
C GLN A 39 23.20 37.00 -1.64
N LYS A 40 23.94 37.83 -0.89
CA LYS A 40 24.45 37.46 0.44
C LYS A 40 23.33 37.16 1.43
N ARG A 41 22.25 37.94 1.41
CA ARG A 41 21.07 37.69 2.28
C ARG A 41 20.36 36.41 1.88
N GLU A 42 20.17 36.19 0.58
CA GLU A 42 19.57 34.95 0.08
C GLU A 42 20.40 33.73 0.46
N ILE A 43 21.71 33.77 0.26
CA ILE A 43 22.64 32.71 0.69
C ILE A 43 22.56 32.48 2.20
N ALA A 44 22.43 33.53 3.01
CA ALA A 44 22.28 33.38 4.46
C ALA A 44 20.99 32.64 4.83
N THR A 45 19.86 33.02 4.23
CA THR A 45 18.58 32.32 4.46
C THR A 45 18.63 30.86 4.00
N LEU A 46 19.18 30.59 2.81
CA LEU A 46 19.31 29.21 2.30
C LEU A 46 20.19 28.33 3.19
N LYS A 47 21.23 28.89 3.82
CA LYS A 47 22.04 28.16 4.80
C LYS A 47 21.23 27.76 6.02
N GLU A 48 20.41 28.66 6.55
CA GLU A 48 19.51 28.38 7.67
C GLU A 48 18.52 27.26 7.31
N TRP A 49 17.90 27.32 6.13
CA TRP A 49 17.02 26.25 5.64
C TRP A 49 17.73 24.90 5.51
N VAL A 50 18.97 24.90 5.02
CA VAL A 50 19.78 23.67 4.92
C VAL A 50 20.06 23.08 6.29
N ASP A 51 20.32 23.89 7.30
CA ASP A 51 20.60 23.42 8.65
C ASP A 51 19.34 22.84 9.31
N VAL A 52 18.18 23.50 9.16
CA VAL A 52 16.88 22.95 9.58
C VAL A 52 16.61 21.58 8.92
N LEU A 53 16.81 21.46 7.60
CA LEU A 53 16.59 20.21 6.89
C LEU A 53 17.58 19.09 7.32
N LYS A 54 18.81 19.44 7.71
CA LYS A 54 19.76 18.47 8.26
C LYS A 54 19.28 17.96 9.62
N GLU A 55 18.77 18.83 10.48
CA GLU A 55 18.21 18.47 11.78
C GLU A 55 17.00 17.55 11.62
N GLU A 56 16.06 17.89 10.74
CA GLU A 56 14.90 17.05 10.44
C GLU A 56 15.30 15.67 9.90
N ARG A 57 16.26 15.63 8.97
CA ARG A 57 16.80 14.36 8.44
C ARG A 57 17.42 13.53 9.56
N GLN A 58 18.19 14.16 10.46
CA GLN A 58 18.82 13.47 11.57
C GLN A 58 17.77 12.89 12.53
N PHE A 59 16.77 13.69 12.88
CA PHE A 59 15.64 13.26 13.69
C PHE A 59 14.91 12.05 13.08
N LEU A 60 14.60 12.09 11.79
CA LEU A 60 13.93 10.99 11.10
C LEU A 60 14.80 9.72 11.04
N GLN A 61 16.12 9.87 10.86
CA GLN A 61 17.04 8.73 10.91
C GLN A 61 17.08 8.09 12.28
N ASP A 62 17.11 8.88 13.35
CA ASP A 62 17.16 8.35 14.71
C ASP A 62 15.84 7.69 15.10
N ARG A 63 14.70 8.27 14.72
CA ARG A 63 13.38 7.61 14.87
C ARG A 63 13.31 6.29 14.11
N LEU A 64 13.80 6.25 12.86
CA LEU A 64 13.85 5.02 12.09
C LEU A 64 14.76 3.96 12.72
N LYS A 65 15.91 4.36 13.28
CA LYS A 65 16.80 3.45 14.03
C LYS A 65 16.10 2.89 15.26
N GLU A 66 15.38 3.71 16.02
CA GLU A 66 14.60 3.26 17.18
C GLU A 66 13.52 2.26 16.79
N GLU A 67 12.72 2.55 15.76
CA GLU A 67 11.70 1.64 15.23
C GLU A 67 12.30 0.31 14.77
N ILE A 68 13.43 0.35 14.06
CA ILE A 68 14.16 -0.86 13.64
C ILE A 68 14.67 -1.63 14.87
N LEU A 69 15.18 -0.95 15.88
CA LEU A 69 15.70 -1.57 17.10
C LEU A 69 14.57 -2.25 17.89
N GLU A 70 13.43 -1.59 18.05
CA GLU A 70 12.23 -2.17 18.68
C GLU A 70 11.67 -3.36 17.87
N ALA A 71 11.63 -3.24 16.54
CA ALA A 71 11.26 -4.36 15.67
C ALA A 71 12.26 -5.54 15.79
N LYS A 72 13.55 -5.28 16.00
CA LYS A 72 14.58 -6.31 16.24
C LYS A 72 14.43 -6.92 17.64
N LYS A 73 14.12 -6.15 18.68
CA LYS A 73 13.85 -6.64 20.04
C LYS A 73 12.62 -7.55 20.08
N THR A 74 11.54 -7.19 19.39
CA THR A 74 10.35 -8.04 19.27
C THR A 74 10.62 -9.32 18.45
N LYS A 75 11.43 -9.24 17.39
CA LYS A 75 11.89 -10.42 16.64
C LYS A 75 12.83 -11.32 17.44
N LYS A 76 13.72 -10.77 18.27
CA LYS A 76 14.55 -11.53 19.21
C LYS A 76 13.69 -12.20 20.28
N LYS A 77 12.70 -11.52 20.88
CA LYS A 77 11.69 -12.13 21.77
C LYS A 77 10.89 -13.25 21.09
N LYS A 78 10.61 -13.17 19.79
CA LYS A 78 9.98 -14.27 19.02
C LYS A 78 10.92 -15.43 18.71
N LYS A 79 12.24 -15.20 18.63
CA LYS A 79 13.27 -16.26 18.45
C LYS A 79 13.73 -16.88 19.77
N SER A 80 13.64 -16.16 20.89
CA SER A 80 14.03 -16.61 22.23
C SER A 80 12.88 -17.07 23.11
N GLN A 81 11.63 -16.99 22.64
CA GLN A 81 10.61 -17.88 23.18
C GLN A 81 11.16 -19.30 22.95
N PRO A 82 11.33 -20.14 23.99
CA PRO A 82 11.40 -21.58 23.73
C PRO A 82 10.22 -21.84 22.79
N LYS A 83 10.40 -22.66 21.75
CA LYS A 83 9.27 -23.17 20.98
C LYS A 83 8.35 -23.77 22.03
N LYS A 84 7.39 -23.00 22.58
CA LYS A 84 6.38 -23.48 23.51
C LYS A 84 5.81 -24.60 22.70
N ALA A 85 6.10 -25.84 23.11
CA ALA A 85 5.83 -27.02 22.33
C ALA A 85 4.42 -26.79 21.84
N LYS A 86 4.25 -26.47 20.53
CA LYS A 86 2.97 -26.03 20.01
C LYS A 86 2.06 -27.14 20.46
N LYS A 87 1.18 -26.87 21.45
CA LYS A 87 0.36 -27.90 22.08
C LYS A 87 -0.28 -28.54 20.88
N LYS A 88 0.19 -29.74 20.47
CA LYS A 88 0.07 -30.18 19.07
C LYS A 88 -1.41 -30.10 18.83
N VAL A 89 -1.87 -29.08 18.09
CA VAL A 89 -3.29 -28.92 17.83
C VAL A 89 -3.57 -30.19 17.09
N LYS A 90 -4.25 -31.13 17.77
CA LYS A 90 -4.41 -32.48 17.26
C LYS A 90 -5.01 -32.24 15.89
N LYS A 91 -4.26 -32.56 14.83
CA LYS A 91 -4.73 -32.38 13.46
C LYS A 91 -5.97 -33.25 13.40
N LEU A 92 -7.14 -32.63 13.54
CA LEU A 92 -8.42 -33.32 13.56
C LEU A 92 -8.47 -34.02 12.19
N ARG A 93 -8.29 -35.33 12.17
CA ARG A 93 -8.41 -36.06 10.91
C ARG A 93 -9.90 -36.05 10.60
N VAL A 94 -10.28 -35.47 9.47
CA VAL A 94 -11.68 -35.46 9.03
C VAL A 94 -12.02 -36.86 8.62
N LYS A 95 -12.97 -37.44 9.33
CA LYS A 95 -13.49 -38.77 9.07
C LYS A 95 -14.91 -38.68 8.53
N THR A 96 -15.66 -37.64 8.92
CA THR A 96 -17.07 -37.49 8.56
C THR A 96 -17.34 -36.19 7.77
N PRO A 97 -18.47 -36.13 7.04
CA PRO A 97 -19.02 -34.89 6.52
C PRO A 97 -19.18 -33.80 7.60
N ASP A 98 -19.60 -34.21 8.80
CA ASP A 98 -19.80 -33.30 9.94
C ASP A 98 -18.50 -32.63 10.39
N ASP A 99 -17.39 -33.38 10.38
CA ASP A 99 -16.05 -32.83 10.66
C ASP A 99 -15.64 -31.77 9.62
N SER A 100 -16.08 -31.93 8.37
CA SER A 100 -15.80 -31.01 7.26
C SER A 100 -16.55 -29.68 7.46
N ILE A 101 -17.84 -29.78 7.82
CA ILE A 101 -18.70 -28.63 8.14
C ILE A 101 -18.14 -27.87 9.34
N CYS A 102 -17.84 -28.58 10.43
CA CYS A 102 -17.31 -27.99 11.66
C CYS A 102 -16.03 -27.20 11.37
N ARG A 103 -15.08 -27.80 10.64
CA ARG A 103 -13.85 -27.12 10.27
C ARG A 103 -14.06 -25.88 9.41
N TYR A 104 -14.91 -25.98 8.39
CA TYR A 104 -15.18 -24.86 7.50
C TYR A 104 -15.76 -23.68 8.29
N ASN A 105 -16.74 -23.94 9.15
CA ASN A 105 -17.33 -22.94 10.02
C ASN A 105 -16.33 -22.35 11.02
N MET A 106 -15.44 -23.17 11.61
CA MET A 106 -14.38 -22.66 12.50
C MET A 106 -13.48 -21.63 11.79
N VAL A 107 -13.12 -21.88 10.53
CA VAL A 107 -12.32 -20.92 9.74
C VAL A 107 -13.11 -19.64 9.50
N LEU A 108 -14.36 -19.74 9.04
CA LEU A 108 -15.20 -18.57 8.77
C LEU A 108 -15.41 -17.72 10.02
N GLU A 109 -15.70 -18.35 11.16
CA GLU A 109 -15.85 -17.67 12.45
C GLU A 109 -14.56 -17.00 12.90
N LYS A 110 -13.41 -17.63 12.69
CA LYS A 110 -12.11 -17.03 13.03
C LYS A 110 -11.83 -15.77 12.20
N ILE A 111 -12.13 -15.82 10.91
CA ILE A 111 -12.01 -14.67 10.00
C ILE A 111 -12.93 -13.54 10.45
N LYS A 112 -14.21 -13.83 10.75
CA LYS A 112 -15.19 -12.84 11.19
C LYS A 112 -14.82 -12.20 12.52
N LYS A 113 -14.40 -13.01 13.51
CA LYS A 113 -14.11 -12.53 14.88
C LYS A 113 -12.80 -11.74 14.98
N GLU A 114 -11.77 -12.16 14.25
CA GLU A 114 -10.44 -11.55 14.36
C GLU A 114 -10.14 -10.57 13.21
N HIS A 115 -11.04 -10.44 12.23
CA HIS A 115 -10.87 -9.63 11.01
C HIS A 115 -9.52 -9.89 10.31
N ILE A 116 -9.09 -11.16 10.29
CA ILE A 116 -7.83 -11.61 9.68
C ILE A 116 -8.05 -12.17 8.27
N SER A 117 -6.99 -12.20 7.46
CA SER A 117 -7.02 -12.84 6.15
C SER A 117 -7.27 -14.35 6.24
N LYS A 118 -7.78 -14.94 5.15
CA LYS A 118 -8.00 -16.39 5.04
C LYS A 118 -6.72 -17.19 5.33
N SER A 119 -5.58 -16.75 4.78
CA SER A 119 -4.27 -17.42 4.95
C SER A 119 -3.81 -17.41 6.41
N GLU A 120 -3.97 -16.29 7.11
CA GLU A 120 -3.65 -16.17 8.53
C GLU A 120 -4.57 -17.05 9.39
N ALA A 121 -5.87 -17.12 9.06
CA ALA A 121 -6.82 -17.99 9.75
C ALA A 121 -6.45 -19.49 9.61
N TYR A 122 -6.06 -19.93 8.41
CA TYR A 122 -5.57 -21.30 8.18
C TYR A 122 -4.35 -21.62 9.03
N ALA A 123 -3.38 -20.70 9.08
CA ALA A 123 -2.15 -20.86 9.85
C ALA A 123 -2.41 -20.96 11.36
N ARG A 124 -3.31 -20.11 11.90
CA ARG A 124 -3.70 -20.11 13.32
C ARG A 124 -4.45 -21.38 13.74
N LEU A 125 -5.33 -21.88 12.86
CA LEU A 125 -6.10 -23.10 13.11
C LEU A 125 -5.31 -24.39 12.79
N GLY A 126 -4.15 -24.28 12.15
CA GLY A 126 -3.33 -25.43 11.76
C GLY A 126 -3.99 -26.27 10.68
N VAL A 127 -4.81 -25.64 9.83
CA VAL A 127 -5.54 -26.29 8.75
C VAL A 127 -4.85 -25.99 7.43
N ASP A 128 -4.71 -27.00 6.59
CA ASP A 128 -4.18 -26.85 5.23
C ASP A 128 -5.21 -26.24 4.27
N ARG A 129 -4.78 -25.37 3.37
CA ARG A 129 -5.66 -24.68 2.41
C ARG A 129 -6.41 -25.66 1.53
N ASN A 130 -5.73 -26.67 0.98
CA ASN A 130 -6.37 -27.65 0.09
C ASN A 130 -7.40 -28.46 0.85
N THR A 131 -7.15 -28.73 2.13
CA THR A 131 -8.13 -29.41 2.98
C THR A 131 -9.44 -28.63 3.10
N ILE A 132 -9.38 -27.30 3.24
CA ILE A 132 -10.58 -26.46 3.23
C ILE A 132 -11.26 -26.49 1.86
N VAL A 133 -10.49 -26.39 0.78
CA VAL A 133 -11.03 -26.41 -0.59
C VAL A 133 -11.76 -27.73 -0.88
N TYR A 134 -11.19 -28.88 -0.51
CA TYR A 134 -11.83 -30.17 -0.72
C TYR A 134 -13.08 -30.39 0.14
N GLN A 135 -13.16 -29.72 1.29
CA GLN A 135 -14.27 -29.84 2.24
C GLN A 135 -15.36 -28.79 2.00
N ALA A 136 -15.05 -27.72 1.27
CA ALA A 136 -15.98 -26.65 0.98
C ALA A 136 -17.27 -27.15 0.31
N PRO A 137 -17.28 -28.04 -0.70
CA PRO A 137 -18.53 -28.43 -1.35
C PRO A 137 -19.56 -29.04 -0.41
N ILE A 138 -19.15 -29.90 0.53
CA ILE A 138 -20.09 -30.52 1.47
C ILE A 138 -20.50 -29.55 2.58
N ALA A 139 -19.60 -28.64 2.98
CA ALA A 139 -19.90 -27.61 3.96
C ALA A 139 -20.82 -26.51 3.41
N GLU A 140 -20.58 -26.08 2.18
CA GLU A 140 -21.43 -25.15 1.43
C GLU A 140 -22.80 -25.74 1.17
N LEU A 141 -22.89 -27.03 0.79
CA LEU A 141 -24.17 -27.71 0.65
C LEU A 141 -24.95 -27.73 1.98
N ALA A 142 -24.28 -28.07 3.09
CA ALA A 142 -24.93 -28.08 4.39
C ALA A 142 -25.40 -26.68 4.83
N ALA A 143 -24.70 -25.63 4.43
CA ALA A 143 -25.07 -24.24 4.72
C ALA A 143 -26.20 -23.73 3.81
N ALA A 144 -26.22 -24.13 2.54
CA ALA A 144 -27.18 -23.65 1.53
C ALA A 144 -28.47 -24.46 1.49
N ASN A 145 -28.39 -25.78 1.70
CA ASN A 145 -29.52 -26.70 1.64
C ASN A 145 -29.33 -27.87 2.64
N PRO A 146 -29.71 -27.67 3.91
CA PRO A 146 -29.52 -28.67 4.96
C PRO A 146 -30.35 -29.94 4.72
N ASP A 147 -31.51 -29.85 4.07
CA ASP A 147 -32.37 -31.01 3.79
C ASP A 147 -31.72 -31.96 2.78
N LEU A 148 -31.16 -31.42 1.70
CA LEU A 148 -30.41 -32.19 0.72
C LEU A 148 -29.15 -32.80 1.34
N PHE A 149 -28.45 -32.04 2.18
CA PHE A 149 -27.32 -32.57 2.95
C PHE A 149 -27.75 -33.74 3.85
N ASN A 150 -28.83 -33.63 4.62
CA ASN A 150 -29.32 -34.68 5.51
C ASN A 150 -29.74 -35.93 4.73
N LYS A 151 -30.40 -35.76 3.57
CA LYS A 151 -30.74 -36.87 2.67
C LYS A 151 -29.49 -37.59 2.20
N LEU A 152 -28.50 -36.87 1.69
CA LEU A 152 -27.22 -37.47 1.30
C LEU A 152 -26.52 -38.10 2.49
N ARG A 153 -26.49 -37.44 3.65
CA ARG A 153 -25.83 -37.91 4.87
C ARG A 153 -26.40 -39.24 5.35
N SER A 154 -27.70 -39.44 5.19
CA SER A 154 -28.38 -40.69 5.55
C SER A 154 -27.93 -41.90 4.72
N THR A 155 -27.43 -41.66 3.49
CA THR A 155 -26.89 -42.71 2.62
C THR A 155 -25.46 -43.16 2.99
N PHE A 156 -24.73 -42.40 3.81
CA PHE A 156 -23.36 -42.74 4.19
C PHE A 156 -23.32 -43.84 5.26
N LYS A 157 -22.59 -44.93 5.01
CA LYS A 157 -22.29 -45.93 6.03
C LYS A 157 -21.08 -45.51 6.86
N ARG A 158 -20.98 -46.02 8.10
CA ARG A 158 -19.94 -45.70 9.11
C ARG A 158 -18.48 -45.91 8.63
N LYS A 159 -18.26 -46.55 7.47
CA LYS A 159 -16.95 -46.82 6.86
C LYS A 159 -16.72 -46.08 5.52
N ASP A 160 -17.69 -45.33 5.00
CA ASP A 160 -17.51 -44.59 3.76
C ASP A 160 -16.60 -43.39 3.99
N SER A 161 -15.50 -43.33 3.23
CA SER A 161 -14.57 -42.20 3.31
C SER A 161 -15.09 -41.04 2.44
N LEU A 162 -14.81 -39.81 2.85
CA LEU A 162 -15.11 -38.62 2.04
C LEU A 162 -14.55 -38.66 0.60
N LYS A 163 -13.56 -39.52 0.32
CA LYS A 163 -13.03 -39.68 -1.04
C LYS A 163 -14.02 -40.36 -1.98
N SER A 164 -14.91 -41.24 -1.50
CA SER A 164 -15.90 -41.91 -2.35
C SER A 164 -17.08 -41.00 -2.69
N SER A 165 -17.43 -40.06 -1.81
CA SER A 165 -18.57 -39.15 -2.04
C SER A 165 -18.26 -38.00 -3.00
N VAL A 166 -17.01 -37.53 -3.05
CA VAL A 166 -16.59 -36.52 -4.05
C VAL A 166 -16.72 -37.06 -5.48
N VAL A 167 -16.64 -38.38 -5.67
CA VAL A 167 -16.92 -39.03 -6.96
C VAL A 167 -18.40 -38.95 -7.32
N SER A 168 -19.32 -39.15 -6.36
CA SER A 168 -20.76 -39.03 -6.60
C SER A 168 -21.22 -37.60 -6.90
N PHE A 169 -20.55 -36.57 -6.37
CA PHE A 169 -20.85 -35.16 -6.70
C PHE A 169 -20.51 -34.79 -8.15
N LYS A 170 -19.60 -35.53 -8.80
CA LYS A 170 -19.26 -35.34 -10.22
C LYS A 170 -20.30 -35.92 -11.18
N VAL A 171 -21.23 -36.73 -10.68
CA VAL A 171 -22.27 -37.41 -11.48
C VAL A 171 -23.55 -36.56 -11.63
N TYR A 172 -23.67 -35.46 -10.88
CA TYR A 172 -24.84 -34.56 -10.93
C TYR A 172 -24.50 -33.19 -11.56
N LYS A 173 -23.66 -33.16 -12.60
CA LYS A 173 -23.38 -31.94 -13.35
C LYS A 173 -23.85 -32.08 -14.79
#